data_AF-A0A0F9QBD0-F1
#
_entry.id   AF-A0A0F9QBD0-F1
#
_cell.length_a   1.000
_cell.length_b   1.000
_cell.length_c   1.000
_cell.angle_alpha   90.00
_cell.angle_beta   90.00
_cell.angle_gamma   90.00
#
_symmetry.space_group_name_H-M   'P 1'
#
loop_
_entity.id
_entity.type
_entity.pdbx_description
1 polymer ?
#
loop_
_entity_poly.entity_id
_entity_poly.type
_entity_poly.pdbx_seq_one_letter_code
_entity_poly.pdbx_strand_id
1 'polypeptide(L)'
;MAGLTLTTAEFNTIITMLGCLCATVQTVPGIYAAYYKKKVSLLKTNDKLFRAHRAFGSFATAFYFLGLFAGTIGFIGGIFFGDPPFEGGNFSYNFHVWPSFAVAVIIIWKTYISYFKKPSIYKRGKWLGVATFIAWAYTWISASISYYLRTLPSNPQHPPPTFLLPFDLLWLQILIPFLLGVLIGLFLVRSADKLEKLGKDTRGI
;
A
#
# COMPACT_ATOMS: atom_id res chain seq x y z
N MET A 1 -18.27 21.52 -22.36
CA MET A 1 -16.97 21.12 -21.77
C MET A 1 -17.16 19.79 -21.08
N ALA A 2 -16.70 18.69 -21.68
CA ALA A 2 -16.66 17.40 -20.99
C ALA A 2 -15.51 17.49 -19.97
N GLY A 3 -15.84 17.75 -18.71
CA GLY A 3 -14.86 17.77 -17.63
C GLY A 3 -14.26 16.37 -17.47
N LEU A 4 -12.95 16.30 -17.19
CA LEU A 4 -12.29 15.08 -16.76
C LEU A 4 -12.92 14.62 -15.44
N THR A 5 -13.94 13.77 -15.50
CA THR A 5 -14.63 13.27 -14.31
C THR A 5 -13.93 12.01 -13.80
N LEU A 6 -13.26 12.15 -12.67
CA LEU A 6 -12.68 11.03 -11.93
C LEU A 6 -13.79 10.07 -11.48
N THR A 7 -13.75 8.82 -11.94
CA THR A 7 -14.70 7.80 -11.51
C THR A 7 -14.36 7.27 -10.12
N THR A 8 -15.36 6.79 -9.39
CA THR A 8 -15.17 6.13 -8.09
C THR A 8 -14.20 4.94 -8.19
N ALA A 9 -14.28 4.15 -9.26
CA ALA A 9 -13.40 3.02 -9.49
C ALA A 9 -11.93 3.45 -9.70
N GLU A 10 -11.71 4.49 -10.50
CA GLU A 10 -10.37 5.04 -10.74
C GLU A 10 -9.80 5.69 -9.48
N PHE A 11 -10.61 6.45 -8.74
CA PHE A 11 -10.21 7.06 -7.46
C PHE A 11 -9.76 6.01 -6.43
N ASN A 12 -10.54 4.93 -6.27
CA ASN A 12 -10.20 3.84 -5.36
C ASN A 12 -8.90 3.14 -5.78
N THR A 13 -8.68 2.98 -7.09
CA THR A 13 -7.45 2.42 -7.63
C THR A 13 -6.25 3.34 -7.36
N ILE A 14 -6.39 4.66 -7.52
CA ILE A 14 -5.36 5.65 -7.20
C ILE A 14 -5.01 5.63 -5.70
N ILE A 15 -6.01 5.61 -4.81
CA ILE A 15 -5.77 5.51 -3.36
C ILE A 15 -4.98 4.25 -3.02
N THR A 16 -5.33 3.12 -3.65
CA THR A 16 -4.64 1.84 -3.45
C THR A 16 -3.18 1.92 -3.92
N MET A 17 -2.94 2.57 -5.07
CA MET A 17 -1.60 2.84 -5.59
C MET A 17 -0.77 3.65 -4.59
N LEU A 18 -1.33 4.76 -4.07
CA LEU A 18 -0.66 5.63 -3.12
C LEU A 18 -0.38 4.92 -1.80
N GLY A 19 -1.31 4.08 -1.34
CA GLY A 19 -1.12 3.21 -0.18
C GLY A 19 0.03 2.22 -0.38
N CYS A 20 0.10 1.57 -1.55
CA CYS A 20 1.18 0.64 -1.90
C CYS A 20 2.53 1.34 -2.04
N LEU A 21 2.56 2.54 -2.63
CA LEU A 21 3.75 3.39 -2.67
C LEU A 21 4.26 3.66 -1.24
N CYS A 22 3.38 4.12 -0.35
CA CYS A 22 3.73 4.38 1.04
C CYS A 22 4.21 3.11 1.76
N ALA A 23 3.54 1.97 1.55
CA ALA A 23 3.94 0.69 2.12
C ALA A 23 5.32 0.25 1.62
N THR A 24 5.63 0.49 0.34
CA THR A 24 6.96 0.21 -0.24
C THR A 24 8.02 1.10 0.39
N VAL A 25 7.77 2.41 0.50
CA VAL A 25 8.69 3.33 1.18
C VAL A 25 8.90 2.93 2.64
N GLN A 26 7.85 2.54 3.36
CA GLN A 26 7.95 2.06 4.74
C GLN A 26 8.81 0.79 4.85
N THR A 27 8.70 -0.10 3.87
CA THR A 27 9.35 -1.41 3.86
C THR A 27 10.86 -1.30 3.71
N VAL A 28 11.36 -0.35 2.92
CA VAL A 28 12.82 -0.20 2.67
C VAL A 28 13.62 0.08 3.95
N PRO A 29 13.29 1.09 4.79
CA PRO A 29 13.89 1.25 6.12
C PRO A 29 13.73 0.02 7.01
N GLY A 30 12.58 -0.67 6.92
CA GLY A 30 12.31 -1.90 7.66
C GLY A 30 13.30 -3.01 7.30
N ILE A 31 13.49 -3.27 6.01
CA ILE A 31 14.45 -4.23 5.48
C ILE A 31 15.87 -3.85 5.88
N TYR A 32 16.22 -2.58 5.69
CA TYR A 32 17.54 -2.04 6.04
C TYR A 32 17.87 -2.26 7.53
N ALA A 33 16.96 -1.91 8.43
CA ALA A 33 17.20 -2.06 9.86
C ALA A 33 17.17 -3.54 10.31
N ALA A 34 16.20 -4.32 9.85
CA ALA A 34 15.95 -5.66 10.39
C ALA A 34 16.81 -6.77 9.76
N TYR A 35 17.17 -6.64 8.48
CA TYR A 35 17.84 -7.69 7.71
C TYR A 35 19.25 -7.28 7.28
N TYR A 36 19.46 -6.03 6.84
CA TYR A 36 20.80 -5.57 6.42
C TYR A 36 21.69 -5.21 7.62
N LYS A 37 21.31 -4.24 8.44
CA LYS A 37 22.05 -3.87 9.67
C LYS A 37 21.79 -4.85 10.83
N LYS A 38 20.80 -5.73 10.72
CA LYS A 38 20.35 -6.66 11.77
C LYS A 38 20.11 -5.99 13.14
N LYS A 39 19.75 -4.71 13.15
CA LYS A 39 19.57 -3.86 14.33
C LYS A 39 18.22 -3.14 14.22
N VAL A 40 17.14 -3.84 14.57
CA VAL A 40 15.76 -3.32 14.52
C VAL A 40 15.58 -2.04 15.35
N SER A 41 16.39 -1.86 16.40
CA SER A 41 16.37 -0.64 17.22
C SER A 41 16.74 0.63 16.43
N LEU A 42 17.38 0.52 15.25
CA LEU A 42 17.63 1.67 14.37
C LEU A 42 16.34 2.37 13.95
N LEU A 43 15.24 1.65 13.83
CA LEU A 43 13.92 2.24 13.55
C LEU A 43 13.39 3.07 14.73
N LYS A 44 14.05 3.07 15.89
CA LYS A 44 13.73 3.92 17.04
C LYS A 44 14.78 4.99 17.30
N THR A 45 16.05 4.64 17.14
CA THR A 45 17.17 5.50 17.54
C THR A 45 17.65 6.42 16.44
N ASN A 46 17.39 6.09 15.17
CA ASN A 46 17.71 6.98 14.06
C ASN A 46 16.46 7.78 13.69
N ASP A 47 16.47 9.08 14.01
CA ASP A 47 15.34 9.98 13.81
C ASP A 47 14.79 9.98 12.39
N LYS A 48 15.67 9.95 11.37
CA LYS A 48 15.24 9.93 9.97
C LYS A 48 14.52 8.62 9.64
N LEU A 49 15.10 7.48 10.02
CA LEU A 49 14.48 6.17 9.76
C LEU A 49 13.17 6.01 10.53
N PHE A 50 13.12 6.45 11.80
CA PHE A 50 11.92 6.40 12.62
C PHE A 50 10.80 7.25 12.02
N ARG A 51 11.07 8.53 11.72
CA ARG A 51 10.07 9.45 11.15
C ARG A 51 9.56 8.95 9.80
N ALA A 52 10.46 8.52 8.91
CA ALA A 52 10.06 7.97 7.62
C ALA A 52 9.21 6.70 7.77
N HIS A 53 9.70 5.69 8.52
CA HIS A 53 9.00 4.43 8.70
C HIS A 53 7.63 4.61 9.36
N ARG A 54 7.52 5.55 10.31
CA ARG A 54 6.26 5.90 10.96
C ARG A 54 5.31 6.67 10.04
N ALA A 55 5.77 7.73 9.38
CA ALA A 55 4.94 8.59 8.54
C ALA A 55 4.36 7.82 7.35
N PHE A 56 5.21 7.15 6.57
CA PHE A 56 4.75 6.34 5.43
C PHE A 56 3.89 5.16 5.89
N GLY A 57 4.17 4.59 7.06
CA GLY A 57 3.29 3.58 7.64
C GLY A 57 1.91 4.09 8.03
N SER A 58 1.83 5.31 8.58
CA SER A 58 0.55 5.96 8.90
C SER A 58 -0.24 6.34 7.64
N PHE A 59 0.42 6.87 6.60
CA PHE A 59 -0.24 7.16 5.33
C PHE A 59 -0.75 5.90 4.64
N ALA A 60 0.06 4.84 4.61
CA ALA A 60 -0.40 3.54 4.10
C ALA A 60 -1.68 3.11 4.83
N THR A 61 -1.65 3.05 6.17
CA THR A 61 -2.83 2.69 6.97
C THR A 61 -4.05 3.57 6.68
N ALA A 62 -3.87 4.89 6.54
CA ALA A 62 -4.96 5.82 6.22
C ALA A 62 -5.58 5.53 4.84
N PHE A 63 -4.74 5.36 3.81
CA PHE A 63 -5.21 4.98 2.47
C PHE A 63 -5.89 3.61 2.46
N TYR A 64 -5.42 2.66 3.28
CA TYR A 64 -6.08 1.37 3.42
C TYR A 64 -7.50 1.52 3.95
N PHE A 65 -7.69 2.27 5.03
CA PHE A 65 -9.02 2.44 5.62
C PHE A 65 -9.96 3.23 4.71
N LEU A 66 -9.44 4.18 3.94
CA LEU A 66 -10.22 4.89 2.93
C LEU A 66 -10.71 3.92 1.84
N GLY A 67 -9.83 3.07 1.31
CA GLY A 67 -10.18 2.03 0.34
C GLY A 67 -11.10 0.95 0.92
N LEU A 68 -10.85 0.52 2.17
CA LEU A 68 -11.68 -0.46 2.87
C LEU A 68 -13.09 0.06 3.09
N PHE A 69 -13.24 1.33 3.47
CA PHE A 69 -14.54 1.97 3.61
C PHE A 69 -15.30 1.97 2.27
N ALA A 70 -14.67 2.47 1.20
CA ALA A 70 -15.28 2.49 -0.14
C ALA A 70 -15.64 1.08 -0.63
N GLY A 71 -14.75 0.10 -0.44
CA GLY A 71 -14.98 -1.29 -0.80
C GLY A 71 -16.12 -1.95 0.00
N THR A 72 -16.21 -1.66 1.30
CA THR A 72 -17.27 -2.19 2.17
C THR A 72 -18.64 -1.62 1.78
N ILE A 73 -18.72 -0.31 1.56
CA ILE A 73 -19.95 0.36 1.12
C ILE A 73 -20.38 -0.17 -0.26
N GLY A 74 -19.45 -0.30 -1.21
CA GLY A 74 -19.76 -0.88 -2.53
C GLY A 74 -20.19 -2.35 -2.48
N PHE A 75 -19.58 -3.15 -1.61
CA PHE A 75 -19.94 -4.57 -1.43
C PHE A 75 -21.33 -4.74 -0.82
N ILE A 76 -21.64 -3.97 0.23
CA ILE A 76 -22.98 -3.93 0.84
C ILE A 76 -24.00 -3.40 -0.18
N GLY A 77 -23.65 -2.33 -0.89
CA GLY A 77 -24.39 -1.75 -2.00
C GLY A 77 -24.84 -2.79 -3.02
N GLY A 78 -23.88 -3.54 -3.55
CA GLY A 78 -24.14 -4.57 -4.55
C GLY A 78 -24.96 -5.75 -4.03
N ILE A 79 -24.70 -6.22 -2.81
CA ILE A 79 -25.43 -7.37 -2.25
C ILE A 79 -26.89 -7.03 -1.93
N PHE A 80 -27.15 -5.89 -1.31
CA PHE A 80 -28.48 -5.57 -0.76
C PHE A 80 -29.33 -4.71 -1.69
N PHE A 81 -28.70 -3.87 -2.52
CA PHE A 81 -29.40 -2.89 -3.34
C PHE A 81 -29.12 -3.06 -4.85
N GLY A 82 -28.17 -3.93 -5.21
CA GLY A 82 -27.76 -4.11 -6.61
C GLY A 82 -27.02 -2.92 -7.19
N ASP A 83 -26.48 -2.03 -6.36
CA ASP A 83 -25.79 -0.80 -6.79
C ASP A 83 -24.46 -0.58 -6.02
N PRO A 84 -23.29 -0.70 -6.67
CA PRO A 84 -23.11 -1.15 -8.06
C PRO A 84 -23.52 -2.63 -8.22
N PRO A 85 -23.84 -3.12 -9.43
CA PRO A 85 -24.24 -4.50 -9.66
C PRO A 85 -23.26 -5.50 -9.06
N PHE A 86 -23.81 -6.51 -8.39
CA PHE A 86 -22.99 -7.56 -7.79
C PHE A 86 -22.46 -8.53 -8.86
N GLU A 87 -21.16 -8.48 -9.10
CA GLU A 87 -20.50 -9.27 -10.15
C GLU A 87 -19.94 -10.61 -9.63
N GLY A 88 -20.72 -11.36 -8.85
CA GLY A 88 -20.27 -12.62 -8.23
C GLY A 88 -19.80 -13.71 -9.21
N GLY A 89 -20.19 -13.64 -10.49
CA GLY A 89 -19.71 -14.54 -11.55
C GLY A 89 -18.47 -14.06 -12.29
N ASN A 90 -18.02 -12.81 -12.09
CA ASN A 90 -16.91 -12.22 -12.83
C ASN A 90 -15.57 -12.59 -12.18
N PHE A 91 -14.65 -13.20 -12.94
CA PHE A 91 -13.33 -13.57 -12.43
C PHE A 91 -12.54 -12.36 -11.90
N SER A 92 -12.50 -11.25 -12.65
CA SER A 92 -11.81 -10.03 -12.26
C SER A 92 -12.35 -9.48 -10.93
N TYR A 93 -13.66 -9.56 -10.71
CA TYR A 93 -14.28 -9.21 -9.43
C TYR A 93 -13.82 -10.11 -8.29
N ASN A 94 -13.97 -11.42 -8.48
CA ASN A 94 -13.65 -12.39 -7.45
C ASN A 94 -12.16 -12.42 -7.08
N PHE A 95 -11.28 -12.16 -8.06
CA PHE A 95 -9.82 -12.10 -7.86
C PHE A 95 -9.41 -11.00 -6.88
N HIS A 96 -10.08 -9.86 -6.89
CA HIS A 96 -9.77 -8.76 -5.97
C HIS A 96 -10.57 -8.87 -4.67
N VAL A 97 -11.87 -9.13 -4.74
CA VAL A 97 -12.79 -8.97 -3.60
C VAL A 97 -12.59 -10.06 -2.54
N TRP A 98 -12.59 -11.35 -2.89
CA TRP A 98 -12.51 -12.40 -1.87
C TRP A 98 -11.17 -12.43 -1.12
N PRO A 99 -10.03 -12.32 -1.79
CA PRO A 99 -8.75 -12.30 -1.07
C PRO A 99 -8.57 -11.02 -0.24
N SER A 100 -9.29 -9.94 -0.56
CA SER A 100 -9.26 -8.69 0.22
C SER A 100 -9.75 -8.86 1.66
N PHE A 101 -10.61 -9.86 1.95
CA PHE A 101 -10.99 -10.17 3.33
C PHE A 101 -9.79 -10.66 4.16
N ALA A 102 -8.96 -11.55 3.60
CA ALA A 102 -7.76 -12.02 4.28
C ALA A 102 -6.72 -10.90 4.46
N VAL A 103 -6.56 -10.04 3.43
CA VAL A 103 -5.72 -8.83 3.52
C VAL A 103 -6.23 -7.91 4.63
N ALA A 104 -7.54 -7.69 4.74
CA ALA A 104 -8.13 -6.84 5.78
C ALA A 104 -7.79 -7.34 7.18
N VAL A 105 -7.88 -8.64 7.41
CA VAL A 105 -7.45 -9.24 8.69
C VAL A 105 -5.98 -8.91 8.99
N ILE A 106 -5.08 -9.05 8.02
CA ILE A 106 -3.64 -8.76 8.20
C ILE A 106 -3.41 -7.28 8.53
N ILE A 107 -4.01 -6.36 7.77
CA ILE A 107 -3.78 -4.92 7.93
C ILE A 107 -4.43 -4.40 9.21
N ILE A 108 -5.66 -4.81 9.53
CA ILE A 108 -6.35 -4.46 10.77
C ILE A 108 -5.58 -4.99 11.97
N TRP A 109 -5.12 -6.24 11.92
CA TRP A 109 -4.34 -6.83 12.99
C TRP A 109 -3.00 -6.11 13.21
N LYS A 110 -2.26 -5.80 12.14
CA LYS A 110 -1.04 -5.01 12.21
C LYS A 110 -1.31 -3.64 12.81
N THR A 111 -2.38 -2.99 12.38
CA THR A 111 -2.79 -1.67 12.90
C THR A 111 -3.11 -1.77 14.39
N TYR A 112 -3.96 -2.70 14.79
CA TYR A 112 -4.33 -2.92 16.19
C TYR A 112 -3.09 -3.13 17.08
N ILE A 113 -2.17 -4.01 16.69
CA ILE A 113 -0.92 -4.23 17.42
C ILE A 113 -0.08 -2.95 17.49
N SER A 114 0.02 -2.20 16.40
CA SER A 114 0.84 -1.00 16.31
C SER A 114 0.34 0.14 17.20
N TYR A 115 -0.98 0.28 17.35
CA TYR A 115 -1.58 1.35 18.15
C TYR A 115 -1.82 0.94 19.61
N PHE A 116 -2.33 -0.27 19.85
CA PHE A 116 -2.81 -0.69 21.17
C PHE A 116 -1.90 -1.69 21.89
N LYS A 117 -1.05 -2.44 21.18
CA LYS A 117 -0.14 -3.45 21.78
C LYS A 117 1.32 -3.26 21.36
N LYS A 118 1.82 -2.02 21.45
CA LYS A 118 3.18 -1.62 21.00
C LYS A 118 4.31 -2.56 21.43
N PRO A 119 4.41 -3.10 22.66
CA PRO A 119 5.49 -4.03 23.00
C PRO A 119 5.50 -5.31 22.14
N SER A 120 4.31 -5.79 21.72
CA SER A 120 4.14 -6.99 20.89
C SER A 120 4.64 -6.79 19.46
N ILE A 121 4.61 -5.56 18.93
CA ILE A 121 5.09 -5.27 17.58
C ILE A 121 6.57 -5.60 17.43
N TYR A 122 7.38 -5.46 18.47
CA TYR A 122 8.82 -5.72 18.37
C TYR A 122 9.13 -7.22 18.41
N LYS A 123 8.27 -8.02 19.05
CA LYS A 123 8.37 -9.49 19.04
C LYS A 123 7.94 -10.08 17.70
N ARG A 124 6.94 -9.47 17.05
CA ARG A 124 6.30 -9.98 15.83
C ARG A 124 6.70 -9.23 14.55
N GLY A 125 7.43 -8.13 14.68
CA GLY A 125 7.58 -7.10 13.65
C GLY A 125 8.29 -7.55 12.38
N LYS A 126 9.20 -8.54 12.46
CA LYS A 126 9.85 -9.10 11.28
C LYS A 126 8.85 -9.78 10.36
N TRP A 127 8.06 -10.71 10.88
CA TRP A 127 7.08 -11.46 10.09
C TRP A 127 5.84 -10.61 9.76
N LEU A 128 5.34 -9.84 10.73
CA LEU A 128 4.18 -8.98 10.53
C LEU A 128 4.45 -7.85 9.52
N GLY A 129 5.68 -7.31 9.49
CA GLY A 129 6.11 -6.34 8.50
C GLY A 129 6.10 -6.92 7.08
N VAL A 130 6.70 -8.10 6.90
CA VAL A 130 6.70 -8.81 5.60
C VAL A 130 5.27 -9.16 5.16
N ALA A 131 4.45 -9.72 6.05
CA ALA A 131 3.06 -10.05 5.76
C ALA A 131 2.24 -8.81 5.36
N THR A 132 2.45 -7.68 6.04
CA THR A 132 1.79 -6.41 5.69
C THR A 132 2.19 -5.92 4.30
N PHE A 133 3.48 -6.03 3.95
CA PHE A 133 3.95 -5.61 2.62
C PHE A 133 3.38 -6.50 1.53
N ILE A 134 3.39 -7.83 1.71
CA ILE A 134 2.76 -8.78 0.78
C ILE A 134 1.28 -8.48 0.62
N ALA A 135 0.56 -8.21 1.72
CA ALA A 135 -0.85 -7.83 1.68
C ALA A 135 -1.07 -6.56 0.83
N TRP A 136 -0.24 -5.52 1.01
CA TRP A 136 -0.29 -4.31 0.19
C TRP A 136 0.00 -4.53 -1.27
N ALA A 137 1.06 -5.30 -1.57
CA ALA A 137 1.44 -5.63 -2.94
C ALA A 137 0.29 -6.38 -3.63
N TYR A 138 -0.29 -7.36 -2.95
CA TYR A 138 -1.45 -8.09 -3.44
C TYR A 138 -2.64 -7.16 -3.70
N THR A 139 -3.03 -6.33 -2.73
CA THR A 139 -4.18 -5.42 -2.87
C THR A 139 -3.99 -4.50 -4.07
N TRP A 140 -2.80 -3.95 -4.26
CA TRP A 140 -2.50 -3.10 -5.41
C TRP A 140 -2.54 -3.84 -6.75
N ILE A 141 -1.84 -4.96 -6.85
CA ILE A 141 -1.78 -5.75 -8.09
C ILE A 141 -3.17 -6.22 -8.48
N SER A 142 -3.92 -6.78 -7.52
CA SER A 142 -5.28 -7.27 -7.76
C SER A 142 -6.28 -6.15 -8.07
N ALA A 143 -6.19 -5.01 -7.38
CA ALA A 143 -7.03 -3.83 -7.69
C ALA A 143 -6.74 -3.30 -9.10
N SER A 144 -5.46 -3.19 -9.47
CA SER A 144 -5.04 -2.73 -10.80
C SER A 144 -5.56 -3.66 -11.89
N ILE A 145 -5.26 -4.96 -11.78
CA ILE A 145 -5.72 -5.96 -12.75
C ILE A 145 -7.25 -5.95 -12.83
N SER A 146 -7.94 -5.89 -11.68
CA SER A 146 -9.39 -5.84 -11.68
C SER A 146 -9.95 -4.57 -12.31
N TYR A 147 -9.30 -3.43 -12.13
CA TYR A 147 -9.74 -2.18 -12.73
C TYR A 147 -9.59 -2.25 -14.26
N TYR A 148 -8.39 -2.57 -14.75
CA TYR A 148 -8.08 -2.59 -16.18
C TYR A 148 -8.81 -3.69 -16.96
N LEU A 149 -9.05 -4.87 -16.38
CA LEU A 149 -9.83 -5.90 -17.06
C LEU A 149 -11.30 -5.52 -17.22
N ARG A 150 -11.83 -4.64 -16.35
CA ARG A 150 -13.22 -4.19 -16.45
C ARG A 150 -13.41 -2.95 -17.30
N THR A 151 -12.33 -2.28 -17.70
CA THR A 151 -12.39 -1.21 -18.70
C THR A 151 -12.44 -1.74 -20.13
N LEU A 152 -12.36 -3.07 -20.34
CA LEU A 152 -12.39 -3.73 -21.65
C LEU A 152 -13.38 -4.92 -21.68
N PRO A 153 -14.51 -4.82 -22.42
CA PRO A 153 -15.00 -3.63 -23.10
C PRO A 153 -15.47 -2.55 -22.10
N SER A 154 -15.23 -1.29 -22.45
CA SER A 154 -15.61 -0.14 -21.63
C SER A 154 -17.12 -0.14 -21.37
N ASN A 155 -17.49 0.20 -20.13
CA ASN A 155 -18.88 0.37 -19.72
C ASN A 155 -19.01 1.59 -18.79
N PRO A 156 -20.24 2.07 -18.48
CA PRO A 156 -20.42 3.25 -17.64
C PRO A 156 -19.83 3.16 -16.22
N GLN A 157 -19.67 1.95 -15.66
CA GLN A 157 -19.07 1.74 -14.33
C GLN A 157 -17.54 1.71 -14.39
N HIS A 158 -16.99 1.29 -15.53
CA HIS A 158 -15.57 1.14 -15.78
C HIS A 158 -15.21 1.76 -17.14
N PRO A 159 -15.26 3.10 -17.27
CA PRO A 159 -14.76 3.76 -18.47
C PRO A 159 -13.23 3.65 -18.54
N PRO A 160 -12.63 3.95 -19.70
CA PRO A 160 -11.19 3.93 -19.85
C PRO A 160 -10.51 4.87 -18.85
N PRO A 161 -9.25 4.59 -18.46
CA PRO A 161 -8.51 5.42 -17.53
C PRO A 161 -8.40 6.87 -18.00
N THR A 162 -8.58 7.82 -17.09
CA THR A 162 -8.40 9.25 -17.35
C THR A 162 -7.11 9.78 -16.74
N PHE A 163 -6.75 9.29 -15.55
CA PHE A 163 -5.56 9.68 -14.77
C PHE A 163 -4.56 8.55 -14.63
N LEU A 164 -5.02 7.29 -14.60
CA LEU A 164 -4.12 6.15 -14.70
C LEU A 164 -3.65 5.98 -16.15
N LEU A 165 -2.54 5.27 -16.34
CA LEU A 165 -2.02 4.97 -17.68
C LEU A 165 -3.04 4.17 -18.50
N PRO A 166 -2.96 4.20 -19.85
CA PRO A 166 -3.81 3.34 -20.68
C PRO A 166 -3.48 1.86 -20.47
N PHE A 167 -4.41 0.97 -20.86
CA PHE A 167 -4.29 -0.49 -20.69
C PHE A 167 -2.98 -1.06 -21.25
N ASP A 168 -2.51 -0.54 -22.39
CA ASP A 168 -1.24 -0.97 -23.02
C ASP A 168 -0.02 -0.79 -22.11
N LEU A 169 -0.13 0.09 -21.10
CA LEU A 169 0.90 0.37 -20.11
C LEU A 169 0.55 -0.17 -18.71
N LEU A 170 -0.39 -1.12 -18.61
CA LEU A 170 -0.82 -1.77 -17.35
C LEU A 170 0.35 -2.20 -16.47
N TRP A 171 1.32 -2.91 -17.04
CA TRP A 171 2.46 -3.41 -16.27
C TRP A 171 3.34 -2.28 -15.74
N LEU A 172 3.51 -1.22 -16.54
CA LEU A 172 4.21 -0.03 -16.08
C LEU A 172 3.44 0.61 -14.92
N GLN A 173 2.11 0.77 -15.04
CA GLN A 173 1.26 1.27 -13.96
C GLN A 173 1.45 0.48 -12.67
N ILE A 174 1.39 -0.85 -12.74
CA ILE A 174 1.57 -1.75 -11.59
C ILE A 174 2.95 -1.55 -10.95
N LEU A 175 4.00 -1.34 -11.73
CA LEU A 175 5.37 -1.21 -11.24
C LEU A 175 5.67 0.15 -10.59
N ILE A 176 4.96 1.22 -10.96
CA ILE A 176 5.19 2.60 -10.46
C ILE A 176 5.34 2.68 -8.92
N PRO A 177 4.38 2.22 -8.09
CA PRO A 177 4.49 2.37 -6.65
C PRO A 177 5.68 1.61 -6.05
N PHE A 178 6.09 0.49 -6.66
CA PHE A 178 7.26 -0.26 -6.23
C PHE A 178 8.55 0.46 -6.60
N LEU A 179 8.69 0.90 -7.85
CA LEU A 179 9.89 1.58 -8.34
C LEU A 179 10.12 2.91 -7.62
N LEU A 180 9.10 3.77 -7.57
CA LEU A 180 9.18 5.05 -6.87
C LEU A 180 9.36 4.85 -5.37
N GLY A 181 8.66 3.87 -4.78
CA GLY A 181 8.76 3.59 -3.36
C GLY A 181 10.14 3.12 -2.95
N VAL A 182 10.76 2.24 -3.75
CA VAL A 182 12.15 1.80 -3.55
C VAL A 182 13.11 2.97 -3.70
N LEU A 183 12.96 3.80 -4.74
CA LEU A 183 13.82 4.95 -4.98
C LEU A 183 13.80 5.94 -3.80
N ILE A 184 12.61 6.32 -3.32
CA ILE A 184 12.43 7.19 -2.15
C ILE A 184 13.01 6.51 -0.90
N GLY A 185 12.71 5.23 -0.68
CA GLY A 185 13.22 4.46 0.44
C GLY A 185 14.74 4.39 0.49
N LEU A 186 15.39 4.16 -0.65
CA LEU A 186 16.85 4.13 -0.77
C LEU A 186 17.47 5.50 -0.49
N PHE A 187 16.85 6.59 -0.95
CA PHE A 187 17.30 7.95 -0.62
C PHE A 187 17.27 8.20 0.89
N LEU A 188 16.18 7.80 1.57
CA LEU A 188 16.03 7.92 3.02
C LEU A 188 17.08 7.11 3.78
N VAL A 189 17.31 5.86 3.36
CA VAL A 189 18.32 4.98 3.96
C VAL A 189 19.72 5.54 3.77
N ARG A 190 20.08 6.02 2.57
CA ARG A 190 21.37 6.67 2.31
C ARG A 190 21.58 7.91 3.18
N SER A 191 20.54 8.73 3.31
CA SER A 191 20.54 9.93 4.15
C SER A 191 20.73 9.59 5.64
N ALA A 192 20.19 8.46 6.09
CA ALA A 192 20.36 7.96 7.46
C ALA A 192 21.75 7.36 7.71
N ASP A 193 22.29 6.55 6.78
CA ASP A 193 23.64 5.94 6.91
C ASP A 193 24.74 7.01 6.93
N LYS A 194 24.61 8.09 6.14
CA LYS A 194 25.52 9.24 6.19
C LYS A 194 25.57 9.89 7.58
N LEU A 195 24.41 10.10 8.20
CA LEU A 195 24.34 10.69 9.55
C LEU A 195 24.94 9.77 10.62
N GLU A 196 24.72 8.45 10.50
CA GLU A 196 25.32 7.49 11.44
C GLU A 196 26.84 7.48 11.37
N LYS A 197 27.42 7.61 10.17
CA LYS A 197 28.88 7.70 9.99
C LYS A 197 29.45 8.98 10.59
N LEU A 198 28.89 10.14 10.23
CA LEU A 198 29.28 11.45 10.77
C LEU A 198 29.20 11.48 12.31
N GLY A 199 28.15 10.89 12.88
CA GLY A 199 27.94 10.81 14.32
C GLY A 199 28.86 9.82 15.06
N LYS A 200 29.55 8.93 14.34
CA LYS A 200 30.63 8.08 14.88
C LYS A 200 31.97 8.80 14.80
N ASP A 201 32.27 9.41 13.67
CA ASP A 201 33.51 10.17 13.44
C ASP A 201 33.66 11.33 14.46
N THR A 202 32.56 12.00 14.80
CA THR A 202 32.55 13.06 15.84
C THR A 202 32.64 12.54 17.28
N ARG A 203 32.40 11.25 17.52
CA ARG A 203 32.48 10.63 18.86
C ARG A 203 33.82 9.93 19.12
N GLY A 204 34.76 9.96 18.17
CA GLY A 204 36.11 9.42 18.38
C GLY A 204 36.12 7.93 18.74
N ILE A 205 35.22 7.14 18.13
CA ILE A 205 35.23 5.67 18.18
C ILE A 205 35.48 5.13 16.78
#